data_AF-A0A963PTI1-F1
#
_entry.id   AF-A0A963PTI1-F1
#
_cell.length_a   1.000
_cell.length_b   1.000
_cell.length_c   1.000
_cell.angle_alpha   90.00
_cell.angle_beta   90.00
_cell.angle_gamma   90.00
#
_symmetry.space_group_name_H-M   'P 1'
#
loop_
_entity.id
_entity.type
_entity.pdbx_description
1 polymer ?
#
loop_
_entity_poly.entity_id
_entity_poly.type
_entity_poly.pdbx_seq_one_letter_code
_entity_poly.pdbx_strand_id
1 'polypeptide(L)'
;KSAQAAVTQAQAARTQAAVTQGFADLVAPFDAVVLATHVEAGDLALPGRALLTLYQPGLLRAVAYVPASRVAETAASTDVVVVLPDGRSVAPTAREMQPTADPVSQTVEW
;
A
#
# COMPACT_ATOMS: atom_id res chain seq x y z
N LYS A 1 -16.86 35.86 23.73
CA LYS A 1 -16.20 34.53 23.78
C LYS A 1 -17.14 33.39 23.39
N SER A 2 -18.37 33.33 23.91
CA SER A 2 -19.37 32.32 23.54
C SER A 2 -19.82 32.34 22.06
N ALA A 3 -20.06 33.53 21.49
CA ALA A 3 -20.42 33.65 20.07
C ALA A 3 -19.33 33.11 19.12
N GLN A 4 -18.06 33.39 19.43
CA GLN A 4 -16.92 32.84 18.67
C GLN A 4 -16.85 31.32 18.79
N ALA A 5 -17.05 30.77 20.00
CA ALA A 5 -17.07 29.33 20.22
C ALA A 5 -18.23 28.65 19.46
N ALA A 6 -19.41 29.27 19.43
CA ALA A 6 -20.55 28.78 18.67
C ALA A 6 -20.27 28.76 17.15
N VAL A 7 -19.60 29.79 16.63
CA VAL A 7 -19.16 29.81 15.22
C VAL A 7 -18.15 28.69 14.95
N THR A 8 -17.14 28.51 15.81
CA THR A 8 -16.16 27.43 15.67
C THR A 8 -16.81 26.05 15.70
N GLN A 9 -17.79 25.84 16.59
CA GLN A 9 -18.54 24.58 16.68
C GLN A 9 -19.35 24.32 15.41
N ALA A 10 -20.07 25.32 14.90
CA ALA A 10 -20.84 25.20 13.67
C ALA A 10 -19.95 24.91 12.45
N GLN A 11 -18.77 25.54 12.38
CA GLN A 11 -17.78 25.27 11.35
C GLN A 11 -17.27 23.83 11.40
N ALA A 12 -16.92 23.33 12.60
CA ALA A 12 -16.49 21.94 12.78
C ALA A 12 -17.60 20.95 12.38
N ALA A 13 -18.85 21.21 12.76
CA ALA A 13 -20.00 20.40 12.37
C ALA A 13 -20.19 20.35 10.84
N ARG A 14 -20.03 21.50 10.16
CA ARG A 14 -20.07 21.57 8.70
C ARG A 14 -18.95 20.74 8.07
N THR A 15 -17.73 20.85 8.57
CA THR A 15 -16.59 20.06 8.07
C THR A 15 -16.84 18.57 8.25
N GLN A 16 -17.35 18.15 9.40
CA GLN A 16 -17.70 16.75 9.65
C GLN A 16 -18.78 16.24 8.70
N ALA A 17 -19.83 17.04 8.47
CA ALA A 17 -20.90 16.67 7.54
C ALA A 17 -20.39 16.52 6.10
N ALA A 18 -19.48 17.40 5.66
CA ALA A 18 -18.86 17.31 4.35
C ALA A 18 -18.03 16.03 4.18
N VAL A 19 -17.24 15.65 5.21
CA VAL A 19 -16.47 14.40 5.20
C VAL A 19 -17.39 13.18 5.14
N THR A 20 -18.44 13.14 5.97
CA THR A 20 -19.40 12.02 5.97
C THR A 20 -20.13 11.88 4.64
N GLN A 21 -20.51 13.00 4.00
CA GLN A 21 -21.15 12.98 2.69
C GLN A 21 -20.22 12.45 1.60
N GLY A 22 -18.91 12.75 1.68
CA GLY A 22 -17.91 12.23 0.75
C GLY A 22 -17.71 10.71 0.82
N PHE A 23 -18.05 10.05 1.93
CA PHE A 23 -17.92 8.58 2.04
C PHE A 23 -18.86 7.79 1.12
N ALA A 24 -19.88 8.44 0.54
CA ALA A 24 -20.73 7.83 -0.47
C ALA A 24 -20.06 7.73 -1.85
N ASP A 25 -19.08 8.59 -2.13
CA ASP A 25 -18.35 8.63 -3.40
C ASP A 25 -17.02 7.90 -3.26
N LEU A 26 -16.92 6.72 -3.88
CA LEU A 26 -15.69 5.93 -3.85
C LEU A 26 -14.80 6.30 -5.03
N VAL A 27 -13.63 6.87 -4.72
CA VAL A 27 -12.60 7.22 -5.71
C VAL A 27 -11.37 6.35 -5.46
N ALA A 28 -10.76 5.84 -6.54
CA ALA A 28 -9.52 5.09 -6.44
C ALA A 28 -8.39 6.01 -5.92
N PRO A 29 -7.61 5.58 -4.91
CA PRO A 29 -6.55 6.41 -4.34
C PRO A 29 -5.30 6.53 -5.24
N PHE A 30 -5.21 5.71 -6.28
CA PHE A 30 -4.13 5.68 -7.26
C PHE A 30 -4.60 5.00 -8.56
N ASP A 31 -3.81 5.12 -9.64
CA ASP A 31 -4.07 4.45 -10.91
C ASP A 31 -4.00 2.93 -10.75
N ALA A 32 -5.13 2.25 -10.95
CA ALA A 32 -5.25 0.83 -10.71
C ALA A 32 -6.27 0.16 -11.63
N VAL A 33 -6.18 -1.17 -11.68
CA VAL A 33 -7.15 -2.05 -12.32
C VAL A 33 -7.97 -2.75 -11.23
N VAL A 34 -9.28 -2.82 -11.41
CA VAL A 34 -10.16 -3.58 -10.50
C VAL A 34 -9.95 -5.08 -10.75
N LEU A 35 -9.47 -5.81 -9.75
CA LEU A 35 -9.34 -7.27 -9.81
C LEU A 35 -10.64 -7.97 -9.40
N ALA A 36 -11.31 -7.45 -8.39
CA ALA A 36 -12.52 -8.04 -7.85
C ALA A 36 -13.43 -6.98 -7.24
N THR A 37 -14.73 -7.22 -7.37
CA THR A 37 -15.80 -6.49 -6.69
C THR A 37 -16.47 -7.44 -5.71
N HIS A 38 -16.53 -7.07 -4.44
CA HIS A 38 -17.01 -7.91 -3.33
C HIS A 38 -18.45 -7.61 -2.91
N VAL A 39 -19.12 -6.74 -3.65
CA VAL A 39 -20.46 -6.23 -3.37
C VAL A 39 -21.27 -6.09 -4.65
N GLU A 40 -22.59 -6.18 -4.52
CA GLU A 40 -23.53 -5.99 -5.62
C GLU A 40 -24.25 -4.65 -5.52
N ALA A 41 -24.86 -4.21 -6.61
CA ALA A 41 -25.68 -3.02 -6.60
C ALA A 41 -26.87 -3.19 -5.63
N GLY A 42 -27.01 -2.26 -4.69
CA GLY A 42 -28.02 -2.32 -3.63
C GLY A 42 -27.52 -2.86 -2.29
N ASP A 43 -26.30 -3.38 -2.23
CA ASP A 43 -25.67 -3.76 -0.96
C ASP A 43 -25.37 -2.54 -0.08
N LEU A 44 -25.49 -2.73 1.24
CA LEU A 44 -25.04 -1.74 2.21
C LEU A 44 -23.51 -1.80 2.38
N ALA A 45 -22.84 -0.69 2.07
CA ALA A 45 -21.43 -0.48 2.34
C ALA A 45 -21.22 0.02 3.79
N LEU A 46 -20.61 -0.82 4.63
CA LEU A 46 -20.29 -0.49 6.02
C LEU A 46 -18.79 -0.16 6.16
N PRO A 47 -18.41 0.77 7.06
CA PRO A 47 -17.01 1.05 7.35
C PRO A 47 -16.24 -0.23 7.74
N GLY A 48 -15.08 -0.43 7.11
CA GLY A 48 -14.23 -1.59 7.32
C GLY A 48 -14.59 -2.83 6.48
N ARG A 49 -15.72 -2.83 5.74
CA ARG A 49 -16.03 -3.88 4.76
C ARG A 49 -15.24 -3.60 3.47
N ALA A 50 -14.47 -4.58 3.00
CA ALA A 50 -13.84 -4.51 1.69
C ALA A 50 -14.90 -4.55 0.58
N LEU A 51 -14.82 -3.60 -0.36
CA LEU A 51 -15.74 -3.48 -1.49
C LEU A 51 -15.08 -3.83 -2.82
N LEU A 52 -13.81 -3.44 -2.99
CA LEU A 52 -13.03 -3.63 -4.21
C LEU A 52 -11.63 -4.13 -3.87
N THR A 53 -11.06 -4.97 -4.74
CA THR A 53 -9.64 -5.26 -4.78
C THR A 53 -9.02 -4.60 -6.00
N LEU A 54 -8.00 -3.76 -5.78
CA LEU A 54 -7.31 -3.01 -6.82
C LEU A 54 -5.90 -3.57 -7.04
N TYR A 55 -5.44 -3.54 -8.28
CA TYR A 55 -4.09 -3.94 -8.68
C TYR A 55 -3.41 -2.85 -9.51
N GLN A 56 -2.19 -2.51 -9.13
CA GLN A 56 -1.35 -1.54 -9.83
C GLN A 56 -0.20 -2.27 -10.56
N PRO A 57 -0.29 -2.47 -11.88
CA PRO A 57 0.75 -3.19 -12.63
C PRO A 57 2.04 -2.38 -12.83
N GLY A 58 1.98 -1.05 -12.67
CA GLY A 58 3.10 -0.15 -12.99
C GLY A 58 4.27 -0.19 -12.01
N LEU A 59 4.08 -0.70 -10.79
CA LEU A 59 5.13 -0.83 -9.78
C LEU A 59 5.15 -2.27 -9.26
N LEU A 60 6.21 -3.01 -9.60
CA LEU A 60 6.41 -4.38 -9.14
C LEU A 60 7.58 -4.40 -8.16
N ARG A 61 7.44 -5.18 -7.09
CA ARG A 61 8.52 -5.48 -6.15
C ARG A 61 8.90 -6.94 -6.30
N ALA A 62 10.15 -7.18 -6.70
CA ALA A 62 10.76 -8.49 -6.54
C ALA A 62 11.24 -8.60 -5.09
N VAL A 63 10.94 -9.72 -4.43
CA VAL A 63 11.33 -9.96 -3.04
C VAL A 63 12.16 -11.23 -2.99
N ALA A 64 13.34 -11.13 -2.37
CA ALA A 64 14.23 -12.23 -2.12
C ALA A 64 14.46 -12.38 -0.60
N TYR A 65 14.69 -13.61 -0.16
CA TYR A 65 15.05 -13.89 1.22
C TYR A 65 16.53 -14.26 1.30
N VAL A 66 17.32 -13.41 1.94
CA VAL A 66 18.77 -13.56 2.04
C VAL A 66 19.13 -14.08 3.43
N PRO A 67 19.91 -15.17 3.58
CA PRO A 67 20.38 -15.61 4.89
C PRO A 67 21.13 -14.51 5.63
N ALA A 68 20.89 -14.35 6.94
CA ALA A 68 21.49 -13.28 7.75
C ALA A 68 23.03 -13.26 7.66
N SER A 69 23.66 -14.42 7.51
CA SER A 69 25.11 -14.56 7.34
C SER A 69 25.66 -13.99 6.02
N ARG A 70 24.81 -13.79 5.00
CA ARG A 70 25.16 -13.33 3.65
C ARG A 70 24.70 -11.90 3.34
N VAL A 71 24.03 -11.26 4.30
CA VAL A 71 23.49 -9.89 4.13
C VAL A 71 24.59 -8.88 3.83
N ALA A 72 25.72 -8.92 4.55
CA ALA A 72 26.82 -7.98 4.34
C ALA A 72 27.43 -8.07 2.93
N GLU A 73 27.60 -9.30 2.43
CA GLU A 73 28.09 -9.57 1.08
C GLU A 73 27.09 -9.11 0.01
N THR A 74 25.80 -9.38 0.23
CA THR A 74 24.72 -8.98 -0.69
C THR A 74 24.57 -7.46 -0.74
N ALA A 75 24.65 -6.78 0.41
CA ALA A 75 24.56 -5.32 0.49
C ALA A 75 25.74 -4.61 -0.19
N ALA A 76 26.91 -5.24 -0.25
CA ALA A 76 28.09 -4.72 -0.95
C ALA A 76 28.01 -4.88 -2.49
N SER A 77 27.05 -5.66 -3.00
CA SER A 77 26.91 -5.90 -4.44
C SER A 77 26.35 -4.67 -5.18
N THR A 78 26.98 -4.34 -6.31
CA THR A 78 26.59 -3.19 -7.15
C THR A 78 25.73 -3.59 -8.34
N ASP A 79 25.93 -4.78 -8.88
CA ASP A 79 25.23 -5.27 -10.07
C ASP A 79 24.14 -6.28 -9.66
N VAL A 80 22.93 -5.77 -9.44
CA VAL A 80 21.76 -6.60 -9.13
C VAL A 80 20.81 -6.62 -10.31
N VAL A 81 20.44 -7.82 -10.73
CA VAL A 81 19.45 -8.04 -11.78
C VAL A 81 18.42 -9.07 -11.32
N VAL A 82 17.17 -8.84 -11.67
CA VAL A 82 16.09 -9.81 -11.48
C VAL A 82 15.92 -10.57 -12.79
N VAL A 83 16.12 -11.89 -12.75
CA VAL A 83 15.87 -12.75 -13.90
C VAL A 83 14.44 -13.27 -13.82
N LEU A 84 13.64 -12.94 -14.83
CA LEU A 84 12.26 -13.40 -14.96
C LEU A 84 12.21 -14.86 -15.45
N PRO A 85 11.10 -15.58 -15.25
CA PRO A 85 10.96 -16.97 -15.70
C PRO A 85 11.15 -17.19 -17.20
N ASP A 86 10.94 -16.15 -18.00
CA ASP A 86 11.16 -16.16 -19.46
C ASP A 86 12.61 -15.87 -19.86
N GLY A 87 13.53 -15.73 -18.90
CA GLY A 87 14.94 -15.48 -19.11
C GLY A 87 15.32 -14.01 -19.32
N ARG A 88 14.36 -13.08 -19.29
CA ARG A 88 14.67 -11.65 -19.35
C ARG A 88 15.28 -11.18 -18.03
N SER A 89 16.31 -10.33 -18.13
CA SER A 89 16.90 -9.64 -16.98
C SER A 89 16.36 -8.22 -16.87
N VAL A 90 15.93 -7.84 -15.67
CA VAL A 90 15.42 -6.51 -15.35
C VAL A 90 16.28 -5.91 -14.24
N ALA A 91 16.82 -4.71 -14.48
CA ALA A 91 17.50 -3.95 -13.45
C ALA A 91 16.45 -3.24 -12.56
N PRO A 92 16.53 -3.39 -11.22
CA PRO A 92 15.61 -2.72 -10.31
C PRO A 92 15.87 -1.20 -10.30
N THR A 93 14.80 -0.41 -10.20
CA THR A 93 14.89 1.07 -10.10
C THR A 93 15.23 1.55 -8.70
N ALA A 94 14.92 0.74 -7.68
CA ALA A 94 15.23 0.98 -6.27
C ALA A 94 15.50 -0.35 -5.57
N ARG A 95 16.23 -0.29 -4.45
CA ARG A 95 16.53 -1.43 -3.58
C ARG A 95 16.27 -1.03 -2.14
N GLU A 96 15.64 -1.91 -1.38
CA GLU A 96 15.36 -1.69 0.04
C GLU A 96 15.56 -3.01 0.77
N MET A 97 16.31 -2.98 1.86
CA MET A 97 16.55 -4.15 2.69
C MET A 97 15.94 -3.91 4.06
N GLN A 98 15.18 -4.89 4.54
CA GLN A 98 14.66 -4.81 5.91
C GLN A 98 15.81 -4.93 6.91
N PRO A 99 15.85 -4.11 7.97
CA PRO A 99 16.95 -4.12 8.93
C PRO A 99 16.92 -5.35 9.86
N THR A 100 15.81 -6.11 9.86
CA THR A 100 15.57 -7.20 10.81
C THR A 100 15.42 -8.53 10.09
N ALA A 101 16.10 -9.56 10.60
CA ALA A 101 15.92 -10.93 10.12
C ALA A 101 14.72 -11.59 10.80
N ASP A 102 14.01 -12.44 10.06
CA ASP A 102 13.03 -13.36 10.64
C ASP A 102 13.76 -14.37 11.55
N PRO A 103 13.34 -14.53 12.82
CA PRO A 103 14.05 -15.37 13.78
C PRO A 103 13.89 -16.88 13.52
N VAL A 104 12.88 -17.30 12.75
CA VAL A 104 12.61 -18.71 12.43
C VAL A 104 13.40 -19.12 11.19
N SER A 105 13.29 -18.38 10.09
CA SER A 105 14.00 -18.71 8.84
C SER A 105 15.44 -18.20 8.81
N GLN A 106 15.81 -17.29 9.73
CA GLN A 106 17.10 -16.60 9.76
C GLN A 106 17.42 -15.86 8.46
N THR A 107 16.38 -15.35 7.80
CA THR A 107 16.51 -14.59 6.55
C THR A 107 16.06 -13.15 6.71
N VAL A 108 16.67 -12.26 5.93
CA VAL A 108 16.25 -10.87 5.76
C VAL A 108 15.48 -10.73 4.44
N GLU A 109 14.37 -10.01 4.47
CA GLU A 109 13.65 -9.60 3.24
C GLU A 109 14.47 -8.51 2.53
N TRP A 110 14.78 -8.77 1.27
CA TRP A 110 15.60 -7.94 0.40
C TRP A 110 14.92 -7.72 -0.95
#